data_AF-A0A2V5WEK1-F1
#
_entry.id   AF-A0A2V5WEK1-F1
#
_cell.length_a   1.000
_cell.length_b   1.000
_cell.length_c   1.000
_cell.angle_alpha   90.00
_cell.angle_beta   90.00
_cell.angle_gamma   90.00
#
_symmetry.space_group_name_H-M   'P 1'
#
loop_
_entity.id
_entity.type
_entity.pdbx_description
1 polymer ?
#
loop_
_entity_poly.entity_id
_entity_poly.type
_entity_poly.pdbx_seq_one_letter_code
_entity_poly.pdbx_strand_id
1 'polypeptide(L)'
;MNRTLSKAQKILAVMFELARGQSKPLHYEDIVVFAFRKHPQDFQLRGYPEYPDSSDLHKPLYAMKRDGLVRSASDKSFILTARGLEVARELIGAAETPHDRLTKQEENEIKRITKSPAFDLFRRGEAAKLLDTDFYDYLGASVRTPKGDFLGRLAVVEEAVRAHQAKINDRLSETLSALHEWMVDHFQPEIEARR
;
A
#
# COMPACT_ATOMS: atom_id res chain seq x y z
N MET A 1 -2.83 -23.18 1.59
CA MET A 1 -1.64 -23.74 2.26
C MET A 1 -0.73 -22.57 2.61
N ASN A 2 -0.53 -22.26 3.90
CA ASN A 2 0.37 -21.17 4.30
C ASN A 2 1.82 -21.62 4.12
N ARG A 3 2.50 -21.09 3.10
CA ARG A 3 3.91 -21.40 2.84
C ARG A 3 4.79 -20.60 3.79
N THR A 4 5.43 -21.27 4.75
CA THR A 4 6.44 -20.63 5.60
C THR A 4 7.70 -20.35 4.78
N LEU A 5 8.05 -19.08 4.61
CA LEU A 5 9.28 -18.66 3.94
C LEU A 5 10.51 -18.92 4.84
N SER A 6 11.62 -19.35 4.25
CA SER A 6 12.91 -19.40 4.93
C SER A 6 13.46 -17.99 5.20
N LYS A 7 14.41 -17.83 6.13
CA LYS A 7 15.08 -16.55 6.40
C LYS A 7 15.66 -15.91 5.12
N ALA A 8 16.27 -16.70 4.25
CA ALA A 8 16.84 -16.18 2.99
C ALA A 8 15.73 -15.67 2.05
N GLN A 9 14.61 -16.39 1.93
CA GLN A 9 13.46 -15.95 1.13
C GLN A 9 12.81 -14.68 1.72
N LYS A 10 12.73 -14.56 3.05
CA LYS A 10 12.26 -13.35 3.74
C LYS A 10 13.15 -12.14 3.43
N ILE A 11 14.48 -12.30 3.47
CA ILE A 11 15.42 -11.24 3.08
C ILE A 11 15.21 -10.82 1.62
N LEU A 12 15.08 -11.79 0.71
CA LEU A 12 14.88 -11.52 -0.72
C LEU A 12 13.56 -10.78 -1.01
N ALA A 13 12.47 -11.14 -0.31
CA ALA A 13 11.18 -10.45 -0.37
C ALA A 13 11.26 -9.02 0.18
N VAL A 14 11.88 -8.84 1.36
CA VAL A 14 12.14 -7.53 1.96
C VAL A 14 12.92 -6.63 1.03
N MET A 15 13.97 -7.14 0.38
CA MET A 15 14.73 -6.37 -0.61
C MET A 15 13.85 -5.92 -1.77
N PHE A 16 12.94 -6.77 -2.26
CA PHE A 16 12.04 -6.42 -3.37
C PHE A 16 11.05 -5.31 -2.98
N GLU A 17 10.49 -5.38 -1.78
CA GLU A 17 9.57 -4.36 -1.25
C GLU A 17 10.27 -3.02 -1.01
N LEU A 18 11.44 -3.05 -0.36
CA LEU A 18 12.28 -1.87 -0.15
C LEU A 18 12.72 -1.25 -1.48
N ALA A 19 12.97 -2.12 -2.47
CA ALA A 19 13.27 -1.73 -3.84
C ALA A 19 12.06 -1.25 -4.64
N ARG A 20 10.84 -1.43 -4.14
CA ARG A 20 9.56 -1.19 -4.85
C ARG A 20 9.50 -1.95 -6.19
N GLY A 21 10.02 -3.17 -6.22
CA GLY A 21 10.06 -4.02 -7.42
C GLY A 21 11.01 -3.53 -8.52
N GLN A 22 11.91 -2.59 -8.23
CA GLN A 22 12.88 -2.05 -9.17
C GLN A 22 14.29 -2.54 -8.88
N SER A 23 15.17 -2.50 -9.88
CA SER A 23 16.61 -2.74 -9.68
C SER A 23 17.25 -1.42 -9.24
N LYS A 24 17.39 -1.20 -7.93
CA LYS A 24 18.09 -0.02 -7.36
C LYS A 24 18.99 -0.42 -6.19
N PRO A 25 20.03 0.38 -5.87
CA PRO A 25 20.88 0.15 -4.70
C PRO A 25 20.08 0.25 -3.39
N LEU A 26 20.32 -0.71 -2.49
CA LEU A 26 19.78 -0.76 -1.13
C LEU A 26 20.94 -0.81 -0.14
N HIS A 27 20.93 0.04 0.88
CA HIS A 27 21.94 -0.02 1.94
C HIS A 27 21.73 -1.24 2.83
N TYR A 28 22.83 -1.82 3.30
CA TYR A 28 22.81 -2.98 4.18
C TYR A 28 21.95 -2.72 5.44
N GLU A 29 22.14 -1.57 6.07
CA GLU A 29 21.44 -1.17 7.29
C GLU A 29 19.93 -1.07 7.06
N ASP A 30 19.50 -0.56 5.91
CA ASP A 30 18.08 -0.48 5.56
C ASP A 30 17.45 -1.88 5.41
N ILE A 31 18.19 -2.82 4.79
CA ILE A 31 17.72 -4.20 4.64
C ILE A 31 17.59 -4.86 6.02
N VAL A 32 18.57 -4.67 6.91
CA VAL A 32 18.54 -5.19 8.30
C VAL A 32 17.33 -4.66 9.06
N VAL A 33 17.14 -3.33 9.08
CA VAL A 33 16.05 -2.68 9.82
C VAL A 33 14.70 -3.11 9.27
N PHE A 34 14.55 -3.17 7.94
CA PHE A 34 13.29 -3.56 7.33
C PHE A 34 12.97 -5.05 7.56
N ALA A 35 13.97 -5.93 7.48
CA ALA A 35 13.80 -7.35 7.77
C ALA A 35 13.38 -7.59 9.23
N PHE A 36 14.01 -6.90 10.18
CA PHE A 36 13.62 -6.94 11.59
C PHE A 36 12.22 -6.41 11.84
N ARG A 37 11.84 -5.28 11.26
CA ARG A 37 10.49 -4.72 11.41
C ARG A 37 9.41 -5.67 10.87
N LYS A 38 9.67 -6.33 9.73
CA LYS A 38 8.68 -7.21 9.09
C LYS A 38 8.64 -8.61 9.70
N HIS A 39 9.77 -9.12 10.17
CA HIS A 39 9.91 -10.46 10.71
C HIS A 39 10.77 -10.47 11.99
N PRO A 40 10.30 -9.83 13.08
CA PRO A 40 11.12 -9.62 14.28
C PRO A 40 11.58 -10.93 14.91
N GLN A 41 10.71 -11.95 14.94
CA GLN A 41 11.06 -13.27 15.50
C GLN A 41 12.22 -13.96 14.75
N ASP A 42 12.43 -13.64 13.48
CA ASP A 42 13.49 -14.22 12.66
C ASP A 42 14.79 -13.41 12.70
N PHE A 43 14.72 -12.09 12.90
CA PHE A 43 15.87 -11.18 12.76
C PHE A 43 16.16 -10.36 14.02
N GLN A 44 15.64 -10.78 15.17
CA GLN A 44 15.97 -10.19 16.47
C GLN A 44 17.29 -10.71 17.03
N LEU A 45 17.98 -9.87 17.80
CA LEU A 45 19.17 -10.25 18.53
C LEU A 45 18.84 -11.20 19.68
N ARG A 46 19.63 -12.27 19.84
CA ARG A 46 19.43 -13.24 20.93
C ARG A 46 19.64 -12.57 22.28
N GLY A 47 18.63 -12.67 23.14
CA GLY A 47 18.65 -12.06 24.48
C GLY A 47 18.26 -10.58 24.51
N TYR A 48 18.08 -9.96 23.34
CA TYR A 48 17.65 -8.57 23.20
C TYR A 48 16.65 -8.43 22.03
N PRO A 49 15.41 -8.92 22.19
CA PRO A 49 14.43 -9.01 21.11
C PRO A 49 14.04 -7.66 20.48
N GLU A 50 14.29 -6.55 21.17
CA GLU A 50 14.02 -5.19 20.71
C GLU A 50 15.04 -4.67 19.67
N TYR A 51 16.18 -5.34 19.50
CA TYR A 51 17.21 -4.93 18.55
C TYR A 51 17.36 -5.92 17.38
N PRO A 52 17.70 -5.44 16.17
CA PRO A 52 17.96 -6.29 15.03
C PRO A 52 19.29 -7.05 15.16
N ASP A 53 19.31 -8.31 14.75
CA ASP A 53 20.53 -9.08 14.53
C ASP A 53 21.05 -8.84 13.10
N SER A 54 22.00 -7.92 12.96
CA SER A 54 22.60 -7.65 11.67
C SER A 54 23.45 -8.81 11.15
N SER A 55 23.92 -9.72 12.01
CA SER A 55 24.80 -10.83 11.58
C SER A 55 24.06 -11.89 10.75
N ASP A 56 22.73 -11.97 10.92
CA ASP A 56 21.87 -12.95 10.25
C ASP A 56 21.73 -12.70 8.74
N LEU A 57 22.04 -11.50 8.25
CA LEU A 57 21.87 -11.14 6.83
C LEU A 57 23.13 -11.37 6.00
N HIS A 58 24.32 -11.39 6.62
CA HIS A 58 25.58 -11.46 5.89
C HIS A 58 25.72 -12.77 5.09
N LYS A 59 25.53 -13.93 5.74
CA LYS A 59 25.66 -15.24 5.06
C LYS A 59 24.61 -15.42 3.95
N PRO A 60 23.30 -15.13 4.16
CA PRO A 60 22.30 -15.23 3.10
C PRO A 60 22.57 -14.31 1.91
N LEU A 61 22.95 -13.05 2.12
CA LEU A 61 23.21 -12.11 1.02
C LEU A 61 24.39 -12.57 0.14
N TYR A 62 25.46 -13.11 0.74
CA TYR A 62 26.57 -13.69 -0.01
C TYR A 62 26.16 -14.94 -0.79
N ALA A 63 25.30 -15.80 -0.23
CA ALA A 63 24.75 -16.94 -0.95
C ALA A 63 23.90 -16.49 -2.15
N MET A 64 23.00 -15.53 -1.97
CA MET A 64 22.19 -14.95 -3.06
C MET A 64 23.03 -14.29 -4.14
N LYS A 65 24.18 -13.71 -3.78
CA LYS A 65 25.14 -13.17 -4.74
C LYS A 65 25.75 -14.28 -5.60
N ARG A 66 26.17 -15.39 -4.98
CA ARG A 66 26.67 -16.57 -5.70
C ARG A 66 25.59 -17.17 -6.62
N ASP A 67 24.34 -17.15 -6.17
CA ASP A 67 23.20 -17.71 -6.92
C ASP A 67 22.66 -16.75 -8.02
N GLY A 68 23.26 -15.56 -8.15
CA GLY A 68 22.94 -14.57 -9.17
C GLY A 68 21.65 -13.78 -8.94
N LEU A 69 21.09 -13.82 -7.72
CA LEU A 69 19.86 -13.11 -7.34
C LEU A 69 20.14 -11.65 -6.91
N VAL A 70 21.32 -11.43 -6.33
CA VAL A 70 21.75 -10.13 -5.82
C VAL A 70 23.15 -9.81 -6.38
N ARG A 71 23.47 -8.52 -6.56
CA ARG A 71 24.84 -8.06 -6.81
C ARG A 71 25.20 -6.91 -5.87
N SER A 72 26.50 -6.71 -5.64
CA SER A 72 27.00 -5.55 -4.92
C SER A 72 26.91 -4.31 -5.82
N ALA A 73 26.35 -3.22 -5.30
CA ALA A 73 26.44 -1.89 -5.93
C ALA A 73 27.67 -1.13 -5.42
N SER A 74 27.96 -1.27 -4.13
CA SER A 74 29.13 -0.75 -3.44
C SER A 74 29.41 -1.62 -2.21
N ASP A 75 30.42 -1.27 -1.42
CA ASP A 75 30.89 -1.99 -0.24
C ASP A 75 29.79 -2.25 0.80
N LYS A 76 28.75 -1.41 0.82
CA LYS A 76 27.63 -1.47 1.77
C LYS A 76 26.26 -1.46 1.10
N SER A 77 26.19 -1.73 -0.20
CA SER A 77 24.91 -1.73 -0.90
C SER A 77 24.74 -2.88 -1.88
N PHE A 78 23.48 -3.29 -2.03
CA PHE A 78 23.07 -4.44 -2.81
C PHE A 78 21.96 -4.06 -3.79
N ILE A 79 21.96 -4.70 -4.97
CA ILE A 79 20.92 -4.55 -5.99
C ILE A 79 20.35 -5.93 -6.33
N LEU A 80 19.03 -6.03 -6.45
CA LEU A 80 18.38 -7.20 -7.05
C LEU A 80 18.65 -7.27 -8.55
N THR A 81 19.14 -8.40 -9.03
CA THR A 81 19.27 -8.67 -10.47
C THR A 81 17.89 -8.88 -11.09
N ALA A 82 17.79 -8.95 -12.42
CA ALA A 82 16.53 -9.30 -13.09
C ALA A 82 15.97 -10.64 -12.57
N ARG A 83 16.83 -11.66 -12.46
CA ARG A 83 16.49 -12.95 -11.87
C ARG A 83 16.06 -12.83 -10.41
N GLY A 84 16.77 -12.01 -9.62
CA GLY A 84 16.40 -11.75 -8.23
C GLY A 84 15.02 -11.11 -8.09
N LEU A 85 14.67 -10.17 -8.98
CA LEU A 85 13.35 -9.55 -9.03
C LEU A 85 12.26 -10.55 -9.39
N GLU A 86 12.49 -11.45 -10.35
CA GLU A 86 11.54 -12.50 -10.73
C GLU A 86 11.30 -13.48 -9.58
N VAL A 87 12.37 -14.03 -9.01
CA VAL A 87 12.28 -14.97 -7.87
C VAL A 87 11.62 -14.29 -6.67
N ALA A 88 12.00 -13.06 -6.35
CA ALA A 88 11.36 -12.32 -5.27
C ALA A 88 9.87 -12.07 -5.55
N ARG A 89 9.51 -11.70 -6.79
CA ARG A 89 8.13 -11.51 -7.22
C ARG A 89 7.32 -12.79 -7.13
N GLU A 90 7.89 -13.97 -7.35
CA GLU A 90 7.20 -15.25 -7.16
C GLU A 90 7.03 -15.59 -5.67
N LEU A 91 8.02 -15.29 -4.83
CA LEU A 91 7.92 -15.47 -3.37
C LEU A 91 6.83 -14.59 -2.77
N ILE A 92 6.76 -13.35 -3.25
CA ILE A 92 5.75 -12.33 -2.94
C ILE A 92 4.43 -12.71 -3.61
N GLY A 93 4.40 -13.13 -4.86
CA GLY A 93 3.20 -13.60 -5.57
C GLY A 93 2.57 -14.87 -4.97
N ALA A 94 3.35 -15.66 -4.21
CA ALA A 94 2.87 -16.82 -3.47
C ALA A 94 2.59 -16.55 -1.97
N ALA A 95 2.78 -15.31 -1.48
CA ALA A 95 2.53 -14.99 -0.07
C ALA A 95 1.98 -13.57 0.19
N GLU A 96 2.37 -12.53 -0.53
CA GLU A 96 1.88 -11.15 -0.41
C GLU A 96 2.06 -10.41 -1.73
N THR A 97 1.01 -10.20 -2.52
CA THR A 97 1.02 -9.34 -3.71
C THR A 97 1.51 -7.91 -3.44
N PRO A 98 1.90 -7.10 -4.47
CA PRO A 98 2.19 -5.66 -4.39
C PRO A 98 0.99 -4.78 -3.98
N HIS A 99 0.02 -5.36 -3.29
CA HIS A 99 -1.25 -4.75 -2.95
C HIS A 99 -1.12 -3.73 -1.81
N ASP A 100 -0.13 -3.77 -0.91
CA ASP A 100 -0.07 -2.86 0.26
C ASP A 100 0.20 -1.38 -0.05
N ARG A 101 0.45 -1.02 -1.30
CA ARG A 101 0.64 0.38 -1.69
C ARG A 101 -0.51 0.84 -2.56
N LEU A 102 -1.06 1.97 -2.17
CA LEU A 102 -1.99 2.69 -3.02
C LEU A 102 -1.28 3.09 -4.32
N THR A 103 -2.01 3.02 -5.43
CA THR A 103 -1.54 3.63 -6.67
C THR A 103 -1.53 5.16 -6.49
N LYS A 104 -0.75 5.88 -7.31
CA LYS A 104 -0.76 7.36 -7.26
C LYS A 104 -2.16 7.94 -7.47
N GLN A 105 -2.99 7.29 -8.27
CA GLN A 105 -4.37 7.70 -8.49
C GLN A 105 -5.20 7.54 -7.22
N GLU A 106 -5.14 6.36 -6.58
CA GLU A 106 -5.81 6.10 -5.29
C GLU A 106 -5.34 7.10 -4.22
N GLU A 107 -4.02 7.33 -4.08
CA GLU A 107 -3.47 8.31 -3.13
C GLU A 107 -4.01 9.73 -3.37
N ASN A 108 -4.13 10.14 -4.63
CA ASN A 108 -4.65 11.47 -4.98
C ASN A 108 -6.14 11.60 -4.67
N GLU A 109 -6.93 10.55 -4.92
CA GLU A 109 -8.35 10.56 -4.59
C GLU A 109 -8.57 10.59 -3.07
N ILE A 110 -7.83 9.80 -2.30
CA ILE A 110 -7.90 9.85 -0.83
C ILE A 110 -7.48 11.21 -0.29
N LYS A 111 -6.42 11.82 -0.83
CA LYS A 111 -6.01 13.19 -0.46
C LYS A 111 -7.07 14.23 -0.80
N ARG A 112 -7.80 14.06 -1.90
CA ARG A 112 -8.87 14.97 -2.29
C ARG A 112 -10.07 14.83 -1.35
N ILE A 113 -10.50 13.60 -1.07
CA ILE A 113 -11.61 13.31 -0.14
C ILE A 113 -11.29 13.87 1.24
N THR A 114 -10.11 13.59 1.79
CA THR A 114 -9.72 14.04 3.14
C THR A 114 -9.58 15.56 3.28
N LYS A 115 -9.46 16.29 2.18
CA LYS A 115 -9.44 17.76 2.13
C LYS A 115 -10.80 18.38 1.78
N SER A 116 -11.80 17.57 1.47
CA SER A 116 -13.12 18.05 1.07
C SER A 116 -13.92 18.54 2.29
N PRO A 117 -14.81 19.54 2.12
CA PRO A 117 -15.76 19.93 3.16
C PRO A 117 -16.62 18.75 3.64
N ALA A 118 -16.94 17.84 2.72
CA ALA A 118 -17.71 16.65 2.99
C ALA A 118 -17.11 15.77 4.09
N PHE A 119 -15.81 15.50 3.98
CA PHE A 119 -15.10 14.68 4.96
C PHE A 119 -15.04 15.35 6.34
N ASP A 120 -14.84 16.67 6.36
CA ASP A 120 -14.80 17.43 7.62
C ASP A 120 -16.15 17.47 8.33
N LEU A 121 -17.25 17.69 7.61
CA LEU A 121 -18.60 17.68 8.17
C LEU A 121 -18.97 16.29 8.70
N PHE A 122 -18.67 15.24 7.94
CA PHE A 122 -18.95 13.87 8.34
C PHE A 122 -18.19 13.48 9.62
N ARG A 123 -16.89 13.79 9.69
CA ARG A 123 -16.06 13.51 10.88
C ARG A 123 -16.56 14.24 12.14
N ARG A 124 -17.22 15.39 12.00
CA ARG A 124 -17.81 16.16 13.10
C ARG A 124 -19.20 15.66 13.51
N GLY A 125 -19.75 14.65 12.83
CA GLY A 125 -21.11 14.18 13.05
C GLY A 125 -22.18 15.13 12.47
N GLU A 126 -21.79 16.00 11.54
CA GLU A 126 -22.67 17.01 10.93
C GLU A 126 -23.06 16.62 9.49
N ALA A 127 -23.10 15.32 9.18
CA ALA A 127 -23.40 14.80 7.85
C ALA A 127 -24.74 15.31 7.28
N ALA A 128 -25.72 15.59 8.13
CA ALA A 128 -27.01 16.16 7.73
C ALA A 128 -26.91 17.58 7.09
N LYS A 129 -25.75 18.25 7.17
CA LYS A 129 -25.50 19.55 6.53
C LYS A 129 -24.91 19.42 5.12
N LEU A 130 -24.63 18.20 4.66
CA LEU A 130 -24.05 17.97 3.34
C LEU A 130 -25.05 18.32 2.25
N LEU A 131 -24.58 19.05 1.24
CA LEU A 131 -25.35 19.48 0.08
C LEU A 131 -24.90 18.73 -1.17
N ASP A 132 -25.70 18.80 -2.23
CA ASP A 132 -25.35 18.24 -3.55
C ASP A 132 -23.98 18.71 -4.03
N THR A 133 -23.64 19.98 -3.79
CA THR A 133 -22.33 20.54 -4.15
C THR A 133 -21.18 19.84 -3.45
N ASP A 134 -21.35 19.49 -2.16
CA ASP A 134 -20.36 18.74 -1.41
C ASP A 134 -20.20 17.32 -1.96
N PHE A 135 -21.28 16.72 -2.45
CA PHE A 135 -21.25 15.43 -3.12
C PHE A 135 -20.50 15.46 -4.45
N TYR A 136 -20.74 16.47 -5.31
CA TYR A 136 -19.97 16.64 -6.55
C TYR A 136 -18.49 16.90 -6.25
N ASP A 137 -18.19 17.76 -5.27
CA ASP A 137 -16.82 18.03 -4.84
C ASP A 137 -16.15 16.78 -4.26
N TYR A 138 -16.89 15.95 -3.51
CA TYR A 138 -16.45 14.64 -3.01
C TYR A 138 -16.13 13.65 -4.15
N LEU A 139 -16.87 13.68 -5.25
CA LEU A 139 -16.56 12.87 -6.44
C LEU A 139 -15.47 13.47 -7.33
N GLY A 140 -15.17 14.76 -7.18
CA GLY A 140 -14.28 15.50 -8.08
C GLY A 140 -14.95 15.71 -9.44
N ALA A 141 -16.26 15.96 -9.39
CA ALA A 141 -17.13 16.23 -10.51
C ALA A 141 -17.81 17.60 -10.29
N SER A 142 -18.67 17.97 -11.22
CA SER A 142 -19.55 19.14 -11.09
C SER A 142 -20.95 18.77 -11.57
N VAL A 143 -21.94 19.62 -11.28
CA VAL A 143 -23.30 19.49 -11.81
C VAL A 143 -23.35 19.42 -13.35
N ARG A 144 -22.32 19.92 -14.04
CA ARG A 144 -22.20 19.91 -15.51
C ARG A 144 -21.46 18.69 -16.06
N THR A 145 -20.91 17.85 -15.20
CA THR A 145 -20.16 16.65 -15.63
C THR A 145 -21.10 15.70 -16.38
N PRO A 146 -20.72 15.25 -17.59
CA PRO A 146 -21.54 14.33 -18.37
C PRO A 146 -21.83 13.03 -17.60
N LYS A 147 -22.97 12.39 -17.91
CA LYS A 147 -23.45 11.18 -17.25
C LYS A 147 -22.38 10.08 -17.15
N GLY A 148 -21.70 9.75 -18.26
CA GLY A 148 -20.68 8.71 -18.29
C GLY A 148 -19.47 9.03 -17.39
N ASP A 149 -19.01 10.29 -17.45
CA ASP A 149 -17.89 10.75 -16.63
C ASP A 149 -18.25 10.76 -15.15
N PHE A 150 -19.49 11.15 -14.80
CA PHE A 150 -19.97 11.12 -13.43
C PHE A 150 -19.92 9.71 -12.83
N LEU A 151 -20.46 8.71 -13.54
CA LEU A 151 -20.41 7.31 -13.11
C LEU A 151 -18.97 6.80 -13.02
N GLY A 152 -18.11 7.21 -13.97
CA GLY A 152 -16.68 6.91 -13.91
C GLY A 152 -16.00 7.48 -12.67
N ARG A 153 -16.30 8.73 -12.29
CA ARG A 153 -15.79 9.36 -11.07
C ARG A 153 -16.28 8.65 -9.81
N LEU A 154 -17.55 8.26 -9.77
CA LEU A 154 -18.12 7.48 -8.66
C LEU A 154 -17.37 6.15 -8.48
N ALA A 155 -17.18 5.39 -9.56
CA ALA A 155 -16.44 4.12 -9.52
C ALA A 155 -14.97 4.30 -9.11
N VAL A 156 -14.31 5.36 -9.60
CA VAL A 156 -12.92 5.66 -9.21
C VAL A 156 -12.80 5.97 -7.72
N VAL A 157 -13.75 6.72 -7.16
CA VAL A 157 -13.78 7.02 -5.72
C VAL A 157 -14.07 5.77 -4.89
N GLU A 158 -15.06 4.97 -5.28
CA GLU A 158 -15.40 3.70 -4.63
C GLU A 158 -14.18 2.77 -4.59
N GLU A 159 -13.49 2.61 -5.72
CA GLU A 159 -12.29 1.78 -5.80
C GLU A 159 -11.15 2.31 -4.94
N ALA A 160 -10.94 3.64 -4.91
CA ALA A 160 -9.92 4.24 -4.05
C ALA A 160 -10.20 4.01 -2.54
N VAL A 161 -11.46 4.12 -2.12
CA VAL A 161 -11.87 3.86 -0.73
C VAL A 161 -11.70 2.38 -0.40
N ARG A 162 -12.16 1.47 -1.27
CA ARG A 162 -11.98 0.02 -1.09
C ARG A 162 -10.51 -0.38 -1.04
N ALA A 163 -9.70 0.19 -1.92
CA ALA A 163 -8.26 -0.02 -1.94
C ALA A 163 -7.62 0.49 -0.63
N HIS A 164 -8.02 1.65 -0.12
CA HIS A 164 -7.51 2.14 1.16
C HIS A 164 -7.89 1.21 2.33
N GLN A 165 -9.14 0.73 2.36
CA GLN A 165 -9.61 -0.24 3.35
C GLN A 165 -8.85 -1.57 3.27
N ALA A 166 -8.65 -2.11 2.07
CA ALA A 166 -8.00 -3.40 1.88
C ALA A 166 -6.49 -3.36 2.14
N LYS A 167 -5.83 -2.24 1.80
CA LYS A 167 -4.37 -2.13 1.77
C LYS A 167 -3.77 -1.43 2.99
N ILE A 168 -4.48 -0.45 3.56
CA ILE A 168 -4.01 0.36 4.69
C ILE A 168 -4.71 -0.06 5.99
N ASN A 169 -6.04 -0.24 5.94
CA ASN A 169 -6.86 -0.76 7.04
C ASN A 169 -6.61 -0.09 8.40
N ASP A 170 -6.64 1.24 8.42
CA ASP A 170 -6.50 2.06 9.62
C ASP A 170 -7.82 2.79 9.98
N ARG A 171 -7.79 3.60 11.05
CA ARG A 171 -8.97 4.39 11.48
C ARG A 171 -9.47 5.36 10.40
N LEU A 172 -8.56 5.86 9.56
CA LEU A 172 -8.95 6.71 8.43
C LEU A 172 -9.74 5.89 7.40
N SER A 173 -9.34 4.66 7.14
CA SER A 173 -10.02 3.72 6.24
C SER A 173 -11.48 3.46 6.67
N GLU A 174 -11.70 3.24 7.98
CA GLU A 174 -13.05 3.09 8.54
C GLU A 174 -13.90 4.34 8.29
N THR A 175 -13.32 5.53 8.52
CA THR A 175 -14.02 6.82 8.32
C THR A 175 -14.34 7.06 6.85
N LEU A 176 -13.42 6.74 5.94
CA LEU A 176 -13.60 6.87 4.49
C LEU A 176 -14.69 5.93 3.97
N SER A 177 -14.70 4.69 4.45
CA SER A 177 -15.71 3.68 4.10
C SER A 177 -17.10 4.12 4.56
N ALA A 178 -17.22 4.53 5.83
CA ALA A 178 -18.48 5.03 6.39
C ALA A 178 -18.99 6.29 5.66
N LEU A 179 -18.10 7.22 5.32
CA LEU A 179 -18.47 8.40 4.52
C LEU A 179 -18.97 7.99 3.13
N HIS A 180 -18.28 7.06 2.46
CA HIS A 180 -18.65 6.62 1.13
C HIS A 180 -20.01 5.94 1.12
N GLU A 181 -20.25 5.02 2.07
CA GLU A 181 -21.55 4.36 2.25
C GLU A 181 -22.66 5.38 2.48
N TRP A 182 -22.44 6.34 3.38
CA TRP A 182 -23.41 7.41 3.66
C TRP A 182 -23.68 8.27 2.41
N MET A 183 -22.64 8.64 1.65
CA MET A 183 -22.79 9.45 0.44
C MET A 183 -23.61 8.71 -0.62
N VAL A 184 -23.35 7.42 -0.84
CA VAL A 184 -24.07 6.62 -1.83
C VAL A 184 -25.52 6.42 -1.42
N ASP A 185 -25.79 6.15 -0.14
CA ASP A 185 -27.15 5.99 0.38
C ASP A 185 -27.95 7.30 0.33
N HIS A 186 -27.36 8.40 0.81
CA HIS A 186 -28.02 9.70 0.90
C HIS A 186 -28.32 10.32 -0.47
N PHE A 187 -27.36 10.23 -1.41
CA PHE A 187 -27.48 10.79 -2.76
C PHE A 187 -27.85 9.72 -3.82
N GLN A 188 -28.47 8.62 -3.37
CA GLN A 188 -28.95 7.56 -4.26
C GLN A 188 -29.87 8.08 -5.38
N PRO A 189 -30.82 9.00 -5.15
CA PRO A 189 -31.67 9.55 -6.21
C PRO A 189 -30.84 10.23 -7.32
N GLU A 190 -29.81 11.00 -6.98
CA GLU A 190 -28.94 11.70 -7.91
C GLU A 190 -28.06 10.74 -8.72
N ILE A 191 -27.66 9.62 -8.11
CA ILE A 191 -26.92 8.54 -8.77
C ILE A 191 -27.83 7.81 -9.75
N GLU A 192 -29.04 7.44 -9.33
CA GLU A 192 -30.01 6.70 -10.16
C GLU A 192 -30.48 7.52 -11.37
N ALA A 193 -30.72 8.82 -11.20
CA ALA A 193 -31.04 9.72 -12.31
C ALA A 193 -29.93 9.74 -13.40
N ARG A 194 -28.73 9.28 -13.08
CA ARG A 194 -27.56 9.20 -13.96
C ARG A 194 -27.18 7.78 -14.34
N ARG A 195 -27.87 6.73 -13.88
CA ARG A 195 -27.70 5.37 -14.40
C ARG A 195 -28.49 5.19 -15.70
#